data_AF-A0A929SUE2-F1
#
_entry.id   AF-A0A929SUE2-F1
#
_cell.length_a   1.000
_cell.length_b   1.000
_cell.length_c   1.000
_cell.angle_alpha   90.00
_cell.angle_beta   90.00
_cell.angle_gamma   90.00
#
_symmetry.space_group_name_H-M   'P 1'
#
loop_
_entity.id
_entity.type
_entity.pdbx_description
1 polymer ?
#
loop_
_entity_poly.entity_id
_entity_poly.type
_entity_poly.pdbx_seq_one_letter_code
_entity_poly.pdbx_strand_id
1 'polypeptide(L)'
;MKPQVVLKEEDTNTGSQKNIGSEEVRQIVSAETSKELRDMLRSVVATGTGRNAEVKGFSVGGKSGTSEPDYSDKTAEYIASFMGVAPTTDPEYAVLVIIRAPKGKSRQGGQVAAPVVSQILKDIFTNTKLVTNAERTEANANEIKTKDFVGKTVKEVNEIVKAEGINVVLNSKNPESKVTKQLPRAGTIIDKSGKIYLNTDDSESIKQVEVPDLKKKTKAEVISILNARGLNVNIDGTEGVVMIQDPNPGQTVDTGNVVKVTIKKELAEGH
;
A
#
# COMPACT_ATOMS: atom_id res chain seq x y z
N MET A 1 -13.16 2.85 -6.30
CA MET A 1 -12.82 1.86 -7.34
C MET A 1 -14.09 1.26 -7.89
N LYS A 2 -14.15 1.00 -9.20
CA LYS A 2 -15.20 0.17 -9.80
C LYS A 2 -14.83 -1.30 -9.60
N PRO A 3 -15.73 -2.16 -9.07
CA PRO A 3 -15.47 -3.59 -8.99
C PRO A 3 -15.22 -4.19 -10.38
N GLN A 4 -14.21 -5.06 -10.49
CA GLN A 4 -13.81 -5.72 -11.73
C GLN A 4 -13.50 -7.19 -11.45
N VAL A 5 -13.83 -8.06 -12.41
CA VAL A 5 -13.54 -9.51 -12.35
C VAL A 5 -12.64 -9.98 -13.50
N VAL A 6 -12.40 -9.13 -14.50
CA VAL A 6 -11.59 -9.43 -15.68
C VAL A 6 -10.26 -8.67 -15.55
N LEU A 7 -9.16 -9.42 -15.60
CA LEU A 7 -7.80 -8.85 -15.55
C LEU A 7 -7.26 -8.51 -16.94
N LYS A 8 -7.61 -9.33 -17.94
CA LYS A 8 -7.05 -9.26 -19.29
C LYS A 8 -8.00 -9.89 -20.30
N GLU A 9 -8.05 -9.31 -21.48
CA GLU A 9 -8.66 -9.88 -22.69
C GLU A 9 -7.51 -10.30 -23.63
N GLU A 10 -7.64 -11.49 -24.23
CA GLU A 10 -6.66 -12.02 -25.17
C GLU A 10 -7.37 -12.58 -26.40
N ASP A 11 -6.96 -12.09 -27.57
CA ASP A 11 -7.39 -12.64 -28.86
C ASP A 11 -6.42 -13.75 -29.28
N THR A 12 -6.92 -14.98 -29.26
CA THR A 12 -6.13 -16.17 -29.57
C THR A 12 -5.73 -16.28 -31.04
N ASN A 13 -6.37 -15.54 -31.95
CA ASN A 13 -6.04 -15.56 -33.38
C ASN A 13 -4.90 -14.60 -33.71
N THR A 14 -4.87 -13.45 -33.05
CA THR A 14 -3.89 -12.39 -33.30
C THR A 14 -2.76 -12.37 -32.25
N GLY A 15 -2.93 -13.08 -31.13
CA GLY A 15 -2.05 -13.00 -29.97
C GLY A 15 -2.12 -11.64 -29.26
N SER A 16 -3.07 -10.78 -29.62
CA SER A 16 -3.19 -9.45 -29.04
C SER A 16 -3.78 -9.52 -27.63
N GLN A 17 -3.25 -8.70 -26.74
CA GLN A 17 -3.57 -8.73 -25.32
C GLN A 17 -3.92 -7.33 -24.83
N LYS A 18 -4.99 -7.23 -24.06
CA LYS A 18 -5.46 -5.99 -23.46
C LYS A 18 -5.65 -6.19 -21.96
N ASN A 19 -4.81 -5.55 -21.17
CA ASN A 19 -4.94 -5.55 -19.72
C ASN A 19 -6.05 -4.56 -19.32
N ILE A 20 -6.92 -4.99 -18.42
CA ILE A 20 -7.95 -4.14 -17.84
C ILE A 20 -7.44 -3.64 -16.49
N GLY A 21 -7.08 -2.37 -16.45
CA GLY A 21 -6.63 -1.69 -15.24
C GLY A 21 -7.79 -1.31 -14.33
N SER A 22 -7.47 -1.02 -13.07
CA SER A 22 -8.44 -0.61 -12.06
C SER A 22 -8.97 0.81 -12.36
N GLU A 23 -10.29 0.98 -12.33
CA GLU A 23 -10.95 2.27 -12.62
C GLU A 23 -11.29 3.02 -11.33
N GLU A 24 -10.73 4.22 -11.14
CA GLU A 24 -11.11 5.13 -10.06
C GLU A 24 -12.44 5.83 -10.38
N VAL A 25 -13.42 5.72 -9.48
CA VAL A 25 -14.75 6.33 -9.66
C VAL A 25 -14.80 7.72 -9.03
N ARG A 26 -14.48 7.80 -7.74
CA ARG A 26 -14.36 9.03 -6.95
C ARG A 26 -13.78 8.72 -5.56
N GLN A 27 -13.20 9.73 -4.92
CA GLN A 27 -12.83 9.69 -3.51
C GLN A 27 -14.00 10.20 -2.64
N ILE A 28 -14.41 9.44 -1.63
CA ILE A 28 -15.55 9.78 -0.76
C ILE A 28 -15.14 10.27 0.64
N VAL A 29 -13.90 10.01 1.06
CA VAL A 29 -13.31 10.44 2.34
C VAL A 29 -11.83 10.80 2.13
N SER A 30 -11.25 11.63 2.99
CA SER A 30 -9.81 11.93 2.91
C SER A 30 -8.94 10.73 3.30
N ALA A 31 -7.67 10.77 2.94
CA ALA A 31 -6.71 9.74 3.31
C ALA A 31 -6.54 9.64 4.83
N GLU A 32 -6.59 10.78 5.52
CA GLU A 32 -6.49 10.90 6.98
C GLU A 32 -7.70 10.24 7.66
N THR A 33 -8.92 10.59 7.23
CA THR A 33 -10.14 9.97 7.75
C THR A 33 -10.17 8.47 7.47
N SER A 34 -9.72 8.02 6.30
CA SER A 34 -9.61 6.60 5.98
C SER A 34 -8.61 5.89 6.90
N LYS A 35 -7.48 6.53 7.24
CA LYS A 35 -6.51 5.98 8.19
C LYS A 35 -7.11 5.82 9.59
N GLU A 36 -7.78 6.85 10.11
CA GLU A 36 -8.45 6.80 11.42
C GLU A 36 -9.53 5.72 11.47
N LEU A 37 -10.33 5.58 10.40
CA LEU A 37 -11.33 4.53 10.27
C LEU A 37 -10.68 3.14 10.34
N ARG A 38 -9.56 2.92 9.65
CA ARG A 38 -8.84 1.64 9.68
C ARG A 38 -8.28 1.34 11.08
N ASP A 39 -7.78 2.33 11.80
CA ASP A 39 -7.33 2.17 13.19
C ASP A 39 -8.49 1.77 14.12
N MET A 40 -9.66 2.39 13.97
CA MET A 40 -10.86 2.01 14.72
C MET A 40 -11.33 0.59 14.38
N LEU A 41 -11.34 0.21 13.09
CA LEU A 41 -11.68 -1.14 12.65
C LEU A 41 -10.70 -2.19 13.15
N ARG A 42 -9.41 -1.84 13.27
CA ARG A 42 -8.39 -2.70 13.91
C ARG A 42 -8.75 -2.94 15.37
N SER A 43 -9.16 -1.91 16.10
CA SER A 43 -9.58 -2.02 17.51
C SER A 43 -10.75 -3.00 17.69
N VAL A 44 -11.73 -3.00 16.77
CA VAL A 44 -12.87 -3.94 16.81
C VAL A 44 -12.41 -5.40 16.75
N VAL A 45 -11.37 -5.70 15.97
CA VAL A 45 -10.79 -7.05 15.89
C VAL A 45 -9.86 -7.32 17.07
N ALA A 46 -8.99 -6.38 17.45
CA ALA A 46 -8.04 -6.62 18.54
C ALA A 46 -8.72 -6.79 19.91
N THR A 47 -9.73 -5.97 20.21
CA THR A 47 -10.32 -5.88 21.56
C THR A 47 -11.85 -5.80 21.56
N GLY A 48 -12.50 -5.89 20.40
CA GLY A 48 -13.95 -5.69 20.27
C GLY A 48 -14.77 -6.96 20.02
N THR A 49 -15.88 -6.77 19.32
CA THR A 49 -16.82 -7.84 18.93
C THR A 49 -16.34 -8.64 17.71
N GLY A 50 -15.28 -8.18 17.03
CA GLY A 50 -14.71 -8.81 15.84
C GLY A 50 -13.51 -9.72 16.11
N ARG A 51 -13.19 -10.04 17.37
CA ARG A 51 -11.98 -10.79 17.76
C ARG A 51 -11.76 -12.10 17.01
N ASN A 52 -12.82 -12.79 16.64
CA ASN A 52 -12.70 -14.04 15.89
C ASN A 52 -12.22 -13.86 14.43
N ALA A 53 -12.09 -12.61 13.94
CA ALA A 53 -11.47 -12.30 12.66
C ALA A 53 -9.94 -12.15 12.75
N GLU A 54 -9.35 -12.22 13.95
CA GLU A 54 -7.91 -12.06 14.14
C GLU A 54 -7.12 -13.13 13.35
N VAL A 55 -6.01 -12.71 12.76
CA VAL A 55 -5.03 -13.60 12.13
C VAL A 55 -3.66 -13.26 12.69
N LYS A 56 -3.06 -14.23 13.40
CA LYS A 56 -1.77 -14.03 14.09
C LYS A 56 -0.70 -13.56 13.10
N GLY A 57 0.00 -12.48 13.46
CA GLY A 57 1.09 -11.90 12.66
C GLY A 57 0.66 -10.88 11.60
N PHE A 58 -0.64 -10.67 11.41
CA PHE A 58 -1.20 -9.72 10.44
C PHE A 58 -2.11 -8.70 11.11
N SER A 59 -2.15 -7.47 10.57
CA SER A 59 -3.07 -6.44 11.06
C SER A 59 -4.41 -6.56 10.35
N VAL A 60 -5.42 -7.08 11.06
CA VAL A 60 -6.78 -7.23 10.54
C VAL A 60 -7.71 -6.22 11.20
N GLY A 61 -8.52 -5.55 10.39
CA GLY A 61 -9.58 -4.67 10.86
C GLY A 61 -10.90 -5.14 10.27
N GLY A 62 -12.01 -4.88 10.96
CA GLY A 62 -13.29 -5.28 10.42
C GLY A 62 -14.47 -4.89 11.28
N LYS A 63 -15.65 -5.14 10.73
CA LYS A 63 -16.92 -4.83 11.38
C LYS A 63 -17.91 -5.97 11.20
N SER A 64 -18.56 -6.33 12.30
CA SER A 64 -19.68 -7.25 12.30
C SER A 64 -20.98 -6.56 11.91
N GLY A 65 -21.78 -7.24 11.09
CA GLY A 65 -23.18 -6.96 10.84
C GLY A 65 -24.04 -8.13 11.32
N THR A 66 -25.17 -7.81 11.95
CA THR A 66 -26.19 -8.79 12.32
C THR A 66 -27.53 -8.16 11.96
N SER A 67 -28.29 -8.81 11.08
CA SER A 67 -29.63 -8.37 10.71
C SER A 67 -30.65 -9.39 11.20
N GLU A 68 -31.69 -8.88 11.85
CA GLU A 68 -32.83 -9.67 12.27
C GLU A 68 -33.82 -9.83 11.11
N PRO A 69 -34.54 -10.96 11.03
CA PRO A 69 -35.58 -11.14 10.04
C PRO A 69 -36.74 -10.19 10.34
N ASP A 70 -37.44 -9.78 9.29
CA ASP A 70 -38.77 -9.22 9.43
C ASP A 70 -39.72 -10.32 9.92
N TYR A 71 -40.18 -10.24 11.16
CA TYR A 71 -41.04 -11.26 11.76
C TYR A 71 -42.43 -11.36 11.10
N SER A 72 -42.81 -10.40 10.24
CA SER A 72 -44.03 -10.47 9.44
C SER A 72 -43.88 -11.30 8.17
N ASP A 73 -42.65 -11.49 7.69
CA ASP A 73 -42.31 -12.30 6.53
C ASP A 73 -41.78 -13.67 6.97
N LYS A 74 -42.54 -14.73 6.69
CA LYS A 74 -42.17 -16.12 7.03
C LYS A 74 -40.94 -16.62 6.28
N THR A 75 -40.51 -15.92 5.23
CA THR A 75 -39.30 -16.23 4.47
C THR A 75 -38.09 -15.40 4.91
N ALA A 76 -38.26 -14.44 5.81
CA ALA A 76 -37.16 -13.62 6.30
C ALA A 76 -36.24 -14.43 7.21
N GLU A 77 -34.93 -14.25 7.01
CA GLU A 77 -33.90 -14.99 7.72
C GLU A 77 -32.97 -14.04 8.46
N TYR A 78 -32.38 -14.53 9.55
CA TYR A 78 -31.24 -13.85 10.16
C TYR A 78 -30.06 -13.82 9.18
N ILE A 79 -29.37 -12.69 9.15
CA ILE A 79 -28.15 -12.53 8.37
C ILE A 79 -27.01 -12.18 9.32
N ALA A 80 -26.01 -13.06 9.37
CA ALA A 80 -24.74 -12.79 10.04
C ALA A 80 -23.71 -12.38 8.97
N SER A 81 -23.07 -11.24 9.14
CA SER A 81 -22.06 -10.76 8.21
C SER A 81 -20.82 -10.20 8.90
N PHE A 82 -19.71 -10.23 8.18
CA PHE A 82 -18.48 -9.59 8.60
C PHE A 82 -17.74 -9.04 7.39
N MET A 83 -17.32 -7.78 7.47
CA MET A 83 -16.40 -7.15 6.52
C MET A 83 -15.03 -7.05 7.17
N GLY A 84 -14.04 -7.73 6.61
CA GLY A 84 -12.64 -7.64 7.02
C GLY A 84 -11.81 -6.88 5.98
N VAL A 85 -10.82 -6.13 6.45
CA VAL A 85 -9.78 -5.49 5.64
C VAL A 85 -8.41 -5.81 6.21
N ALA A 86 -7.45 -6.11 5.34
CA ALA A 86 -6.09 -6.42 5.77
C ALA A 86 -5.06 -6.20 4.64
N PRO A 87 -3.81 -5.84 4.98
CA PRO A 87 -3.37 -5.28 6.26
C PRO A 87 -4.07 -3.95 6.59
N THR A 88 -4.30 -3.60 7.86
CA THR A 88 -4.98 -2.31 8.18
C THR A 88 -4.13 -1.08 7.89
N THR A 89 -2.80 -1.22 7.82
CA THR A 89 -1.87 -0.11 7.54
C THR A 89 -1.83 0.27 6.06
N ASP A 90 -1.96 -0.72 5.19
CA ASP A 90 -2.03 -0.58 3.74
C ASP A 90 -2.93 -1.72 3.20
N PRO A 91 -4.25 -1.50 3.07
CA PRO A 91 -5.18 -2.57 2.75
C PRO A 91 -5.03 -3.08 1.31
N GLU A 92 -4.69 -4.36 1.19
CA GLU A 92 -4.64 -5.07 -0.09
C GLU A 92 -5.89 -5.92 -0.31
N TYR A 93 -6.50 -6.40 0.78
CA TYR A 93 -7.65 -7.32 0.75
C TYR A 93 -8.82 -6.73 1.51
N ALA A 94 -10.00 -6.83 0.89
CA ALA A 94 -11.29 -6.63 1.52
C ALA A 94 -12.12 -7.90 1.34
N VAL A 95 -12.61 -8.48 2.45
CA VAL A 95 -13.35 -9.73 2.46
C VAL A 95 -14.70 -9.50 3.12
N LEU A 96 -15.77 -9.71 2.37
CA LEU A 96 -17.14 -9.69 2.88
C LEU A 96 -17.69 -11.12 2.94
N VAL A 97 -18.04 -11.58 4.13
CA VAL A 97 -18.77 -12.84 4.32
C VAL A 97 -20.18 -12.53 4.79
N ILE A 98 -21.16 -13.15 4.14
CA ILE A 98 -22.58 -13.08 4.49
C ILE A 98 -23.11 -14.51 4.64
N ILE A 99 -23.65 -14.83 5.80
CA ILE A 99 -24.24 -16.13 6.12
C ILE A 99 -25.72 -15.91 6.42
N ARG A 100 -26.57 -16.51 5.58
CA ARG A 100 -28.02 -16.50 5.74
C ARG A 100 -28.47 -17.69 6.59
N ALA A 101 -29.52 -17.48 7.38
CA ALA A 101 -30.08 -18.46 8.31
C ALA A 101 -29.01 -19.24 9.12
N PRO A 102 -28.07 -18.54 9.81
CA PRO A 102 -27.02 -19.22 10.57
C PRO A 102 -27.62 -20.13 11.64
N LYS A 103 -27.21 -21.39 11.63
CA LYS A 103 -27.61 -22.41 12.61
C LYS A 103 -26.62 -22.42 13.77
N GLY A 104 -27.11 -22.68 14.99
CA GLY A 104 -26.28 -22.82 16.19
C GLY A 104 -26.66 -21.87 17.32
N LYS A 105 -25.77 -21.75 18.31
CA LYS A 105 -26.02 -21.02 19.57
C LYS A 105 -25.98 -19.50 19.43
N SER A 106 -25.41 -18.98 18.34
CA SER A 106 -25.22 -17.55 18.11
C SER A 106 -25.58 -17.16 16.69
N ARG A 107 -26.16 -15.98 16.56
CA ARG A 107 -26.52 -15.35 15.26
C ARG A 107 -25.69 -14.11 14.98
N GLN A 108 -24.74 -13.76 15.87
CA GLN A 108 -23.96 -12.53 15.73
C GLN A 108 -22.89 -12.67 14.64
N GLY A 109 -22.76 -11.67 13.77
CA GLY A 109 -21.75 -11.64 12.72
C GLY A 109 -20.31 -11.86 13.21
N GLY A 110 -19.97 -11.32 14.39
CA GLY A 110 -18.66 -11.50 15.03
C GLY A 110 -18.37 -12.92 15.52
N GLN A 111 -19.40 -13.75 15.73
CA GLN A 111 -19.23 -15.13 16.18
C GLN A 111 -19.39 -16.14 15.04
N VAL A 112 -20.20 -15.81 14.02
CA VAL A 112 -20.50 -16.73 12.92
C VAL A 112 -19.67 -16.42 11.67
N ALA A 113 -19.65 -15.15 11.22
CA ALA A 113 -19.01 -14.77 9.96
C ALA A 113 -17.53 -14.38 10.13
N ALA A 114 -17.16 -13.78 11.26
CA ALA A 114 -15.77 -13.37 11.53
C ALA A 114 -14.74 -14.53 11.47
N PRO A 115 -15.00 -15.74 12.02
CA PRO A 115 -14.07 -16.86 11.88
C PRO A 115 -13.83 -17.28 10.43
N VAL A 116 -14.87 -17.19 9.58
CA VAL A 116 -14.75 -17.51 8.14
C VAL A 116 -13.85 -16.48 7.45
N VAL A 117 -13.99 -15.20 7.79
CA VAL A 117 -13.09 -14.15 7.30
C VAL A 117 -11.65 -14.38 7.76
N SER A 118 -11.43 -14.76 9.03
CA SER A 118 -10.09 -15.11 9.53
C SER A 118 -9.47 -16.25 8.72
N GLN A 119 -10.24 -17.31 8.45
CA GLN A 119 -9.77 -18.46 7.67
C GLN A 119 -9.40 -18.06 6.23
N ILE A 120 -10.27 -17.32 5.54
CA ILE A 120 -10.00 -16.82 4.18
C ILE A 120 -8.74 -15.97 4.16
N LEU A 121 -8.62 -15.01 5.08
CA LEU A 121 -7.45 -14.13 5.16
C LEU A 121 -6.18 -14.92 5.48
N LYS A 122 -6.24 -15.88 6.41
CA LYS A 122 -5.11 -16.77 6.73
C LYS A 122 -4.68 -17.58 5.52
N ASP A 123 -5.62 -18.13 4.76
CA ASP A 123 -5.33 -18.90 3.54
C ASP A 123 -4.74 -18.00 2.45
N ILE A 124 -5.26 -16.78 2.30
CA ILE A 124 -4.65 -15.76 1.43
C ILE A 124 -3.21 -15.53 1.88
N PHE A 125 -2.96 -15.10 3.13
CA PHE A 125 -1.62 -14.78 3.62
C PHE A 125 -0.62 -15.93 3.48
N THR A 126 -1.08 -17.17 3.72
CA THR A 126 -0.25 -18.37 3.58
C THR A 126 0.12 -18.63 2.12
N ASN A 127 -0.83 -18.46 1.20
CA ASN A 127 -0.63 -18.75 -0.22
C ASN A 127 0.05 -17.61 -0.99
N THR A 128 -0.16 -16.35 -0.61
CA THR A 128 0.54 -15.21 -1.21
C THR A 128 1.90 -14.93 -0.57
N LYS A 129 2.33 -15.71 0.45
CA LYS A 129 3.53 -15.44 1.25
C LYS A 129 3.63 -13.97 1.65
N LEU A 130 2.53 -13.42 2.13
CA LEU A 130 2.52 -12.04 2.59
C LEU A 130 3.45 -11.95 3.79
N VAL A 131 4.43 -11.09 3.63
CA VAL A 131 5.53 -10.85 4.57
C VAL A 131 4.92 -10.55 5.94
N THR A 132 5.20 -11.39 6.93
CA THR A 132 4.69 -11.21 8.30
C THR A 132 5.16 -9.87 8.86
N ASN A 133 4.49 -9.31 9.89
CA ASN A 133 4.99 -8.09 10.55
C ASN A 133 6.45 -8.24 11.06
N ALA A 134 6.89 -9.46 11.39
CA ALA A 134 8.27 -9.75 11.78
C ALA A 134 9.24 -9.66 10.59
N GLU A 135 8.91 -10.24 9.44
CA GLU A 135 9.71 -10.13 8.21
C GLU A 135 9.66 -8.72 7.59
N ARG A 136 8.56 -7.96 7.82
CA ARG A 136 8.52 -6.51 7.55
C ARG A 136 9.56 -5.76 8.36
N THR A 137 9.96 -6.25 9.54
CA THR A 137 10.97 -5.57 10.37
C THR A 137 12.38 -5.71 9.79
N GLU A 138 12.68 -6.83 9.10
CA GLU A 138 13.93 -7.02 8.35
C GLU A 138 13.89 -6.36 6.97
N ALA A 139 12.72 -6.33 6.30
CA ALA A 139 12.52 -5.60 5.05
C ALA A 139 12.60 -4.06 5.22
N ASN A 140 12.17 -3.54 6.39
CA ASN A 140 12.22 -2.12 6.77
C ASN A 140 13.61 -1.63 7.21
N ALA A 141 14.62 -2.49 7.37
CA ALA A 141 15.95 -2.04 7.78
C ALA A 141 16.61 -1.06 6.78
N ASN A 142 16.10 -1.04 5.54
CA ASN A 142 16.59 -0.18 4.47
C ASN A 142 15.58 0.88 4.03
N GLU A 143 14.50 1.13 4.77
CA GLU A 143 13.53 2.17 4.43
C GLU A 143 13.59 3.33 5.43
N ILE A 144 13.38 4.54 4.92
CA ILE A 144 13.29 5.75 5.72
C ILE A 144 12.01 6.50 5.38
N LYS A 145 11.44 7.15 6.39
CA LYS A 145 10.36 8.11 6.22
C LYS A 145 10.97 9.49 6.02
N THR A 146 10.65 10.14 4.89
CA THR A 146 11.20 11.46 4.57
C THR A 146 10.80 12.48 5.63
N LYS A 147 11.78 13.27 6.07
CA LYS A 147 11.56 14.35 7.04
C LYS A 147 10.96 15.58 6.35
N ASP A 148 10.34 16.43 7.14
CA ASP A 148 9.88 17.74 6.69
C ASP A 148 11.01 18.76 6.80
N PHE A 149 11.44 19.27 5.65
CA PHE A 149 12.45 20.31 5.52
C PHE A 149 11.85 21.64 5.04
N VAL A 150 10.57 21.69 4.65
CA VAL A 150 9.94 22.92 4.16
C VAL A 150 9.96 23.97 5.27
N GLY A 151 10.36 25.19 4.92
CA GLY A 151 10.52 26.32 5.85
C GLY A 151 11.86 26.37 6.58
N LYS A 152 12.66 25.29 6.57
CA LYS A 152 14.02 25.30 7.12
C LYS A 152 15.00 25.99 6.19
N THR A 153 16.04 26.58 6.78
CA THR A 153 17.18 27.15 6.06
C THR A 153 18.13 26.07 5.58
N VAL A 154 18.91 26.36 4.54
CA VAL A 154 19.98 25.46 4.05
C VAL A 154 20.97 25.10 5.17
N LYS A 155 21.26 26.05 6.07
CA LYS A 155 22.11 25.79 7.24
C LYS A 155 21.53 24.69 8.15
N GLU A 156 20.27 24.84 8.57
CA GLU A 156 19.59 23.87 9.42
C GLU A 156 19.47 22.49 8.75
N VAL A 157 19.18 22.48 7.45
CA VAL A 157 19.14 21.24 6.66
C VAL A 157 20.48 20.51 6.74
N ASN A 158 21.59 21.21 6.49
CA ASN A 158 22.93 20.62 6.52
C ASN A 158 23.33 20.08 7.90
N GLU A 159 22.90 20.73 8.99
CA GLU A 159 23.12 20.25 10.36
C GLU A 159 22.36 18.94 10.62
N ILE A 160 21.07 18.89 10.24
CA ILE A 160 20.24 17.68 10.37
C ILE A 160 20.82 16.53 9.54
N VAL A 161 21.24 16.82 8.31
CA VAL A 161 21.77 15.82 7.38
C VAL A 161 23.07 15.20 7.89
N LYS A 162 23.96 16.01 8.48
CA LYS A 162 25.18 15.51 9.11
C LYS A 162 24.88 14.66 10.35
N ALA A 163 23.88 15.02 11.14
CA ALA A 163 23.52 14.30 12.35
C ALA A 163 22.81 12.96 12.06
N GLU A 164 21.93 12.93 11.06
CA GLU A 164 21.03 11.80 10.79
C GLU A 164 21.46 10.94 9.59
N GLY A 165 22.48 11.37 8.83
CA GLY A 165 22.99 10.62 7.66
C GLY A 165 22.00 10.55 6.49
N ILE A 166 21.14 11.56 6.36
CA ILE A 166 20.08 11.61 5.33
C ILE A 166 20.65 12.14 4.02
N ASN A 167 20.36 11.49 2.90
CA ASN A 167 20.78 11.98 1.59
C ASN A 167 19.81 13.07 1.09
N VAL A 168 20.31 14.30 0.95
CA VAL A 168 19.58 15.43 0.35
C VAL A 168 20.30 15.98 -0.86
N VAL A 169 19.54 16.56 -1.78
CA VAL A 169 20.04 17.35 -2.91
C VAL A 169 19.42 18.74 -2.81
N LEU A 170 20.25 19.76 -2.64
CA LEU A 170 19.83 21.17 -2.55
C LEU A 170 20.14 21.89 -3.87
N ASN A 171 19.21 22.70 -4.36
CA ASN A 171 19.44 23.56 -5.53
C ASN A 171 20.19 24.86 -5.18
N SER A 172 20.25 25.24 -3.90
CA SER A 172 20.97 26.43 -3.43
C SER A 172 22.08 26.08 -2.43
N LYS A 173 23.18 26.83 -2.51
CA LYS A 173 24.29 26.79 -1.55
C LYS A 173 24.24 27.93 -0.51
N ASN A 174 23.30 28.87 -0.65
CA ASN A 174 23.18 29.99 0.28
C ASN A 174 22.61 29.49 1.62
N PRO A 175 23.35 29.61 2.74
CA PRO A 175 22.93 29.08 4.05
C PRO A 175 21.59 29.62 4.55
N GLU A 176 21.23 30.85 4.17
CA GLU A 176 20.04 31.56 4.64
C GLU A 176 18.79 31.31 3.77
N SER A 177 18.96 30.70 2.60
CA SER A 177 17.83 30.35 1.72
C SER A 177 16.91 29.34 2.43
N LYS A 178 15.60 29.56 2.33
CA LYS A 178 14.59 28.66 2.91
C LYS A 178 14.10 27.68 1.88
N VAL A 179 13.92 26.43 2.30
CA VAL A 179 13.29 25.39 1.47
C VAL A 179 11.81 25.75 1.28
N THR A 180 11.40 25.90 0.03
CA THR A 180 10.01 26.18 -0.36
C THR A 180 9.29 24.90 -0.78
N LYS A 181 10.02 23.94 -1.37
CA LYS A 181 9.46 22.69 -1.88
C LYS A 181 10.42 21.53 -1.65
N GLN A 182 9.85 20.35 -1.39
CA GLN A 182 10.61 19.10 -1.32
C GLN A 182 9.97 17.98 -2.13
N LEU A 183 10.80 17.10 -2.66
CA LEU A 183 10.40 15.84 -3.28
C LEU A 183 11.37 14.72 -2.84
N PRO A 184 10.87 13.60 -2.28
CA PRO A 184 9.47 13.32 -1.98
C PRO A 184 8.91 14.22 -0.88
N ARG A 185 7.57 14.31 -0.81
CA ARG A 185 6.88 15.03 0.27
C ARG A 185 7.22 14.42 1.63
N ALA A 186 7.15 15.22 2.67
CA ALA A 186 7.38 14.75 4.04
C ALA A 186 6.47 13.58 4.37
N GLY A 187 7.00 12.61 5.10
CA GLY A 187 6.27 11.41 5.50
C GLY A 187 6.18 10.30 4.44
N THR A 188 6.77 10.49 3.27
CA THR A 188 6.84 9.46 2.22
C THR A 188 7.87 8.40 2.61
N ILE A 189 7.59 7.14 2.31
CA ILE A 189 8.51 6.02 2.55
C ILE A 189 9.35 5.80 1.29
N ILE A 190 10.67 5.79 1.45
CA ILE A 190 11.65 5.51 0.40
C ILE A 190 12.75 4.59 0.90
N ASP A 191 13.46 3.93 -0.01
CA ASP A 191 14.73 3.28 0.33
C ASP A 191 15.75 4.28 0.91
N LYS A 192 16.56 3.86 1.89
CA LYS A 192 17.54 4.66 2.61
C LYS A 192 18.62 5.26 1.72
N SER A 193 18.90 4.64 0.57
CA SER A 193 19.82 5.16 -0.44
C SER A 193 19.21 6.28 -1.30
N GLY A 194 17.88 6.43 -1.22
CA GLY A 194 17.13 7.49 -1.89
C GLY A 194 17.50 8.88 -1.39
N LYS A 195 17.14 9.88 -2.20
CA LYS A 195 17.51 11.29 -2.00
C LYS A 195 16.27 12.16 -1.87
N ILE A 196 16.33 13.12 -0.96
CA ILE A 196 15.31 14.16 -0.82
C ILE A 196 15.81 15.42 -1.53
N TYR A 197 15.12 15.80 -2.60
CA TYR A 197 15.39 16.99 -3.39
C TYR A 197 14.69 18.18 -2.74
N LEU A 198 15.44 19.23 -2.45
CA LEU A 198 15.01 20.42 -1.72
C LEU A 198 15.25 21.65 -2.61
N ASN A 199 14.17 22.33 -2.96
CA ASN A 199 14.21 23.60 -3.69
C ASN A 199 14.02 24.76 -2.71
N THR A 200 14.80 25.82 -2.91
CA THR A 200 14.69 27.07 -2.15
C THR A 200 14.11 28.24 -2.97
N ASP A 201 13.77 27.98 -4.23
CA ASP A 201 13.21 28.95 -5.16
C ASP A 201 12.20 28.23 -6.05
N ASP A 202 11.00 28.81 -6.17
CA ASP A 202 9.90 28.25 -6.94
C ASP A 202 9.97 28.64 -8.44
N SER A 203 10.90 29.53 -8.82
CA SER A 203 11.12 29.95 -10.21
C SER A 203 11.91 28.92 -11.03
N GLU A 204 12.65 28.02 -10.38
CA GLU A 204 13.38 26.96 -11.06
C GLU A 204 12.47 25.76 -11.33
N SER A 205 12.27 25.44 -12.62
CA SER A 205 11.59 24.22 -13.04
C SER A 205 12.36 22.99 -12.55
N ILE A 206 11.67 22.06 -11.88
CA ILE A 206 12.27 20.80 -11.45
C ILE A 206 12.61 19.98 -12.70
N LYS A 207 13.82 19.42 -12.73
CA LYS A 207 14.26 18.55 -13.83
C LYS A 207 13.30 17.37 -13.95
N GLN A 208 12.84 17.11 -15.18
CA GLN A 208 12.02 15.96 -15.49
C GLN A 208 12.86 14.79 -16.01
N VAL A 209 12.44 13.57 -15.68
CA VAL A 209 13.06 12.32 -16.06
C VAL A 209 11.99 11.29 -16.39
N GLU A 210 12.26 10.46 -17.40
CA GLU A 210 11.36 9.35 -17.74
C GLU A 210 11.51 8.19 -16.75
N VAL A 211 10.38 7.62 -16.36
CA VAL A 211 10.32 6.43 -15.53
C VAL A 211 10.75 5.22 -16.37
N PRO A 212 11.82 4.50 -15.97
CA PRO A 212 12.28 3.32 -16.70
C PRO A 212 11.32 2.15 -16.57
N ASP A 213 11.41 1.19 -17.50
CA ASP A 213 10.79 -0.12 -17.31
C ASP A 213 11.61 -0.93 -16.31
N LEU A 214 10.96 -1.26 -15.20
CA LEU A 214 11.51 -2.00 -14.08
C LEU A 214 11.00 -3.43 -14.04
N LYS A 215 10.06 -3.83 -14.90
CA LYS A 215 9.52 -5.20 -14.90
C LYS A 215 10.65 -6.21 -15.06
N LYS A 216 10.50 -7.33 -14.33
CA LYS A 216 11.49 -8.42 -14.28
C LYS A 216 12.86 -8.04 -13.67
N LYS A 217 13.00 -6.85 -13.08
CA LYS A 217 14.21 -6.47 -12.33
C LYS A 217 14.12 -6.88 -10.86
N THR A 218 15.26 -7.22 -10.30
CA THR A 218 15.43 -7.49 -8.86
C THR A 218 15.45 -6.19 -8.05
N LYS A 219 15.23 -6.28 -6.73
CA LYS A 219 15.31 -5.14 -5.80
C LYS A 219 16.60 -4.32 -5.98
N ALA A 220 17.76 -4.98 -6.05
CA ALA A 220 19.05 -4.30 -6.17
C ALA A 220 19.18 -3.55 -7.52
N GLU A 221 18.74 -4.17 -8.61
CA GLU A 221 18.73 -3.52 -9.93
C GLU A 221 17.81 -2.30 -9.95
N VAL A 222 16.60 -2.42 -9.39
CA VAL A 222 15.64 -1.32 -9.32
C VAL A 222 16.23 -0.11 -8.60
N ILE A 223 16.79 -0.34 -7.40
CA ILE A 223 17.42 0.72 -6.61
C ILE A 223 18.54 1.41 -7.43
N SER A 224 19.40 0.62 -8.08
CA SER A 224 20.50 1.14 -8.90
C SER A 224 19.98 1.98 -10.09
N ILE A 225 19.01 1.44 -10.84
CA ILE A 225 18.42 2.05 -12.05
C ILE A 225 17.72 3.38 -11.74
N LEU A 226 16.99 3.44 -10.62
CA LEU A 226 16.25 4.62 -10.20
C LEU A 226 17.18 5.68 -9.61
N ASN A 227 18.11 5.29 -8.74
CA ASN A 227 19.08 6.22 -8.16
C ASN A 227 19.94 6.89 -9.24
N ALA A 228 20.31 6.15 -10.30
CA ALA A 228 21.03 6.71 -11.45
C ALA A 228 20.25 7.78 -12.22
N ARG A 229 18.91 7.74 -12.16
CA ARG A 229 18.00 8.74 -12.77
C ARG A 229 17.57 9.83 -11.79
N GLY A 230 18.03 9.78 -10.53
CA GLY A 230 17.57 10.69 -9.49
C GLY A 230 16.12 10.45 -9.07
N LEU A 231 15.65 9.20 -9.20
CA LEU A 231 14.34 8.74 -8.73
C LEU A 231 14.52 7.91 -7.46
N ASN A 232 13.48 7.88 -6.64
CA ASN A 232 13.39 7.10 -5.43
C ASN A 232 12.53 5.87 -5.64
N VAL A 233 12.66 4.87 -4.78
CA VAL A 233 11.83 3.66 -4.82
C VAL A 233 11.13 3.42 -3.49
N ASN A 234 9.89 2.94 -3.57
CA ASN A 234 9.17 2.29 -2.48
C ASN A 234 8.87 0.85 -2.92
N ILE A 235 9.30 -0.13 -2.13
CA ILE A 235 9.29 -1.53 -2.54
C ILE A 235 8.31 -2.31 -1.67
N ASP A 236 7.28 -2.83 -2.31
CA ASP A 236 6.40 -3.84 -1.73
C ASP A 236 6.87 -5.24 -2.17
N GLY A 237 7.14 -6.12 -1.22
CA GLY A 237 7.67 -7.46 -1.45
C GLY A 237 9.17 -7.61 -1.15
N THR A 238 9.56 -8.83 -0.78
CA THR A 238 10.90 -9.15 -0.27
C THR A 238 11.79 -9.87 -1.27
N GLU A 239 11.23 -10.75 -2.09
CA GLU A 239 11.99 -11.65 -2.98
C GLU A 239 11.32 -11.81 -4.35
N GLY A 240 12.16 -11.91 -5.39
CA GLY A 240 11.74 -12.11 -6.77
C GLY A 240 12.04 -10.89 -7.65
N VAL A 241 11.16 -10.63 -8.60
CA VAL A 241 11.29 -9.55 -9.59
C VAL A 241 10.07 -8.64 -9.59
N VAL A 242 10.24 -7.40 -10.07
CA VAL A 242 9.15 -6.44 -10.22
C VAL A 242 8.10 -6.97 -11.19
N MET A 243 6.87 -7.08 -10.70
CA MET A 243 5.69 -7.42 -11.49
C MET A 243 4.87 -6.18 -11.83
N ILE A 244 4.80 -5.24 -10.89
CA ILE A 244 4.01 -4.03 -10.97
C ILE A 244 4.91 -2.86 -10.62
N GLN A 245 4.79 -1.77 -11.36
CA GLN A 245 5.39 -0.50 -11.03
C GLN A 245 4.37 0.61 -11.23
N ASP A 246 4.53 1.68 -10.47
CA ASP A 246 3.84 2.95 -10.62
C ASP A 246 4.81 4.07 -10.26
N PRO A 247 5.03 5.10 -11.10
CA PRO A 247 4.34 5.36 -12.37
C PRO A 247 4.74 4.41 -13.52
N ASN A 248 3.99 4.47 -14.62
CA ASN A 248 4.19 3.58 -15.77
C ASN A 248 5.51 3.87 -16.51
N PRO A 249 6.14 2.86 -17.15
CA PRO A 249 7.31 3.08 -17.99
C PRO A 249 7.07 4.14 -19.07
N GLY A 250 8.06 4.99 -19.31
CA GLY A 250 8.01 6.10 -20.28
C GLY A 250 7.26 7.33 -19.77
N GLN A 251 6.58 7.27 -18.62
CA GLN A 251 5.97 8.45 -18.03
C GLN A 251 7.05 9.43 -17.55
N THR A 252 6.87 10.71 -17.86
CA THR A 252 7.77 11.76 -17.39
C THR A 252 7.36 12.24 -16.00
N VAL A 253 8.33 12.31 -15.09
CA VAL A 253 8.13 12.75 -13.70
C VAL A 253 9.26 13.67 -13.24
N ASP A 254 9.00 14.45 -12.19
CA ASP A 254 10.01 15.27 -11.55
C ASP A 254 11.11 14.39 -10.90
N THR A 255 12.37 14.83 -10.96
CA THR A 255 13.44 14.24 -10.15
C THR A 255 13.07 14.26 -8.67
N GLY A 256 13.40 13.18 -7.95
CA GLY A 256 12.99 12.96 -6.57
C GLY A 256 11.64 12.26 -6.44
N ASN A 257 10.89 12.04 -7.52
CA ASN A 257 9.66 11.25 -7.46
C ASN A 257 9.93 9.80 -7.00
N VAL A 258 8.93 9.19 -6.38
CA VAL A 258 8.97 7.83 -5.86
C VAL A 258 8.27 6.91 -6.83
N VAL A 259 8.99 5.90 -7.29
CA VAL A 259 8.43 4.79 -8.05
C VAL A 259 8.09 3.68 -7.05
N LYS A 260 6.80 3.37 -6.92
CA LYS A 260 6.32 2.21 -6.17
C LYS A 260 6.50 0.98 -7.04
N VAL A 261 7.07 -0.09 -6.48
CA VAL A 261 7.19 -1.37 -7.18
C VAL A 261 6.70 -2.50 -6.30
N THR A 262 6.00 -3.47 -6.91
CA THR A 262 5.64 -4.72 -6.25
C THR A 262 6.51 -5.84 -6.82
N ILE A 263 7.29 -6.46 -5.94
CA ILE A 263 8.17 -7.59 -6.24
C ILE A 263 7.48 -8.88 -5.85
N LYS A 264 7.47 -9.85 -6.77
CA LYS A 264 6.96 -11.22 -6.51
C LYS A 264 7.93 -12.25 -7.09
N LYS A 265 7.97 -13.43 -6.47
CA LYS A 265 8.66 -14.58 -7.08
C LYS A 265 7.95 -14.96 -8.36
N GLU A 266 8.73 -15.20 -9.41
CA GLU A 266 8.24 -15.78 -10.65
C GLU A 266 7.75 -17.21 -10.30
N LEU A 267 6.46 -17.46 -10.47
CA LEU A 267 5.92 -18.81 -10.32
C LEU A 267 6.48 -19.62 -11.48
N ALA A 268 7.22 -20.69 -11.18
CA ALA A 268 7.59 -21.65 -12.19
C ALA A 268 6.29 -22.15 -12.86
N GLU A 269 6.21 -22.03 -14.19
CA GLU A 269 5.13 -22.65 -14.96
C GLU A 269 5.10 -24.14 -14.57
N GLY A 270 4.02 -24.55 -13.92
CA GLY A 270 3.81 -25.95 -13.56
C GLY A 270 3.69 -26.76 -14.84
N HIS A 271 4.62 -27.70 -15.02
CA HIS A 271 4.50 -28.79 -15.98
C HIS A 271 3.40 -29.77 -15.59
#